data_AF-A0A1E7HU42-F1
#
_entry.id   AF-A0A1E7HU42-F1
#
_cell.length_a   1.000
_cell.length_b   1.000
_cell.length_c   1.000
_cell.angle_alpha   90.00
_cell.angle_beta   90.00
_cell.angle_gamma   90.00
#
_symmetry.space_group_name_H-M   'P 1'
#
loop_
_entity.id
_entity.type
_entity.pdbx_description
1 polymer ?
#
loop_
_entity_poly.entity_id
_entity_poly.type
_entity_poly.pdbx_seq_one_letter_code
_entity_poly.pdbx_strand_id
1 'polypeptide(L)' 'MKKKALFVFALACCTLFFQTGSFGTENKTLNLPSVFVPESRFKFGPVLEGTEITHDFIVQNRGTAPLKIEKVRTG' A
#
# COMPACT_ATOMS: atom_id res chain seq x y z
N MET A 1 -46.65 -32.16 -23.56
CA MET A 1 -45.26 -32.36 -23.08
C MET A 1 -44.27 -31.31 -23.59
N LYS A 2 -44.43 -30.78 -24.81
CA LYS A 2 -43.52 -29.78 -25.43
C LYS A 2 -43.38 -28.45 -24.66
N LYS A 3 -44.46 -27.93 -24.07
CA LYS A 3 -44.45 -26.66 -23.30
C LYS A 3 -43.79 -26.78 -21.92
N LYS A 4 -43.90 -27.94 -21.27
CA LYS A 4 -43.21 -28.24 -20.00
C LYS A 4 -41.71 -28.45 -20.22
N ALA A 5 -41.34 -29.13 -21.30
CA ALA A 5 -39.95 -29.28 -21.72
C ALA A 5 -39.32 -27.91 -22.07
N LEU A 6 -40.05 -27.04 -22.78
CA LEU A 6 -39.60 -25.68 -23.10
C LEU A 6 -39.41 -24.81 -21.85
N PHE A 7 -40.32 -24.92 -20.87
CA PHE A 7 -40.21 -24.19 -19.61
C PHE A 7 -39.04 -24.68 -18.74
N VAL A 8 -38.81 -26.00 -18.69
CA VAL A 8 -37.66 -26.60 -18.00
C VAL A 8 -36.35 -26.21 -18.67
N PHE A 9 -36.33 -26.16 -20.01
CA PHE A 9 -35.15 -25.72 -20.76
C PHE A 9 -34.83 -24.23 -20.54
N ALA A 10 -35.84 -23.37 -20.49
CA ALA A 10 -35.66 -21.94 -20.17
C ALA A 10 -35.16 -21.72 -18.73
N LEU A 11 -35.66 -22.50 -17.76
CA LEU A 11 -35.24 -22.41 -16.37
C LEU A 11 -33.79 -22.89 -16.17
N ALA A 12 -33.39 -23.96 -16.86
CA ALA A 12 -32.00 -24.45 -16.88
C ALA A 12 -31.05 -23.46 -17.58
N CYS A 13 -31.53 -22.75 -18.60
CA CYS A 13 -30.77 -21.72 -19.30
C CYS A 13 -30.49 -20.52 -18.39
N CYS A 14 -31.48 -20.05 -17.62
CA CYS A 14 -31.28 -18.97 -16.63
C CYS A 14 -30.18 -19.32 -15.63
N THR A 15 -30.13 -20.53 -15.07
CA THR A 15 -29.09 -20.91 -14.09
C THR A 15 -27.66 -20.91 -14.66
N LEU A 16 -27.49 -21.02 -15.99
CA LEU A 16 -26.18 -21.01 -16.65
C LEU A 16 -25.67 -19.58 -16.94
N PHE A 17 -26.52 -18.56 -16.91
CA PHE A 17 -26.14 -17.17 -17.18
C PHE A 17 -25.93 -16.30 -15.93
N PHE A 18 -26.20 -16.81 -14.72
CA PHE A 18 -26.10 -16.01 -13.47
C PHE A 18 -24.71 -15.94 -12.84
N GLN A 19 -23.67 -16.58 -13.41
CA GLN A 19 -22.38 -16.79 -12.71
C GLN A 19 -21.27 -15.75 -13.03
N THR A 20 -21.57 -14.57 -13.59
CA THR A 20 -20.52 -13.54 -13.83
C THR A 20 -20.76 -12.25 -13.05
N GLY A 21 -21.23 -12.36 -11.81
CA GLY A 21 -21.10 -11.28 -10.83
C GLY A 21 -19.71 -11.28 -10.22
N SER A 22 -18.74 -10.58 -10.83
CA SER A 22 -17.47 -10.29 -10.16
C SER A 22 -17.73 -9.25 -9.07
N PHE A 23 -17.87 -9.69 -7.83
CA PHE A 23 -17.78 -8.79 -6.68
C PHE A 23 -16.32 -8.35 -6.58
N GLY A 24 -16.05 -7.12 -7.04
CA GLY A 24 -14.75 -6.48 -6.81
C GLY A 24 -14.55 -6.31 -5.32
N THR A 25 -13.65 -7.09 -4.72
CA THR A 25 -13.13 -6.78 -3.38
C THR A 25 -12.35 -5.48 -3.50
N GLU A 26 -12.96 -4.38 -3.05
CA GLU A 26 -12.24 -3.15 -2.78
C GLU A 26 -11.33 -3.42 -1.57
N ASN A 27 -10.08 -3.84 -1.84
CA ASN A 27 -9.03 -3.78 -0.84
C ASN A 27 -8.80 -2.29 -0.57
N LYS A 28 -9.51 -1.73 0.41
CA LYS A 28 -9.30 -0.37 0.90
C LYS A 28 -7.89 -0.30 1.48
N THR A 29 -6.91 -0.02 0.63
CA THR A 29 -5.56 0.32 1.04
C THR A 29 -5.66 1.60 1.84
N LEU A 30 -5.41 1.48 3.14
CA LEU A 30 -5.35 2.63 4.02
C LEU A 30 -4.22 3.54 3.54
N ASN A 31 -4.58 4.73 3.07
CA ASN A 31 -3.62 5.73 2.64
C ASN A 31 -2.94 6.35 3.85
N LEU A 32 -1.86 5.71 4.29
CA LEU A 32 -1.09 6.11 5.46
C LEU A 32 0.32 6.54 5.05
N PRO A 33 0.89 7.57 5.68
CA PRO A 33 2.30 7.87 5.51
C PRO A 33 3.13 6.77 6.17
N SER A 34 4.33 6.52 5.64
CA SER A 34 5.25 5.54 6.23
C SER A 34 6.66 6.08 6.15
N VAL A 35 7.26 6.32 7.32
CA VAL A 35 8.63 6.81 7.42
C VAL A 35 9.61 5.63 7.33
N PHE A 36 10.59 5.76 6.45
CA PHE A 36 11.71 4.84 6.36
C PHE A 36 13.01 5.63 6.35
N VAL A 37 13.91 5.27 7.27
CA VAL A 37 15.24 5.87 7.39
C VAL A 37 16.25 4.73 7.17
N PRO A 38 16.93 4.69 6.00
CA PRO A 38 17.85 3.59 5.68
C PRO A 38 19.00 3.47 6.69
N GLU A 39 19.47 4.62 7.19
CA GLU A 39 20.52 4.72 8.20
C GLU A 39 20.02 5.57 9.36
N SER A 40 19.67 4.94 10.48
CA SER A 40 19.13 5.65 11.65
C SER A 40 20.21 6.19 12.60
N ARG A 41 21.47 5.85 12.35
CA ARG A 41 22.61 6.23 13.19
C ARG A 41 23.87 6.32 12.34
N PHE A 42 24.57 7.42 12.48
CA PHE A 42 25.91 7.61 11.95
C PHE A 42 26.90 7.82 13.11
N LYS A 43 28.07 7.18 13.03
CA LYS A 43 29.15 7.37 14.00
C LYS A 43 30.31 8.07 13.31
N PHE A 44 30.58 9.31 13.72
CA PHE A 44 31.78 10.00 13.29
C PHE A 44 33.03 9.26 13.77
N GLY A 45 34.00 9.10 12.88
CA GLY A 45 35.31 8.57 13.21
C GLY A 45 36.16 9.56 14.01
N PRO A 46 37.43 9.24 14.26
CA PRO A 46 38.39 10.21 14.79
C PRO A 46 38.48 11.41 13.84
N VAL A 47 38.33 12.61 14.41
CA VAL A 47 38.39 13.88 13.66
C VAL A 47 39.42 14.78 14.30
N LEU A 48 40.11 15.57 13.49
CA LEU A 48 41.07 16.56 13.98
C LEU A 48 40.31 17.74 14.58
N GLU A 49 40.89 18.34 15.61
CA GLU A 49 40.33 19.53 16.24
C GLU A 49 40.17 20.68 15.23
N GLY A 50 39.05 21.40 15.33
CA GLY A 50 38.71 22.48 14.40
C GLY A 50 38.19 22.03 13.03
N THR A 51 38.04 20.72 12.79
CA THR A 51 37.48 20.21 11.53
C THR A 51 35.96 20.15 11.60
N GLU A 52 35.28 20.84 10.67
CA GLU A 52 33.82 20.71 10.49
C GLU A 52 33.51 19.45 9.68
N ILE A 53 32.64 18.60 10.23
CA ILE A 53 32.17 17.38 9.56
C ILE A 53 30.65 17.36 9.56
N THR A 54 30.09 17.15 8.37
CA THR A 54 28.66 17.04 8.14
C THR A 54 28.30 15.63 7.70
N HIS A 55 27.14 15.15 8.11
CA HIS A 55 26.57 13.90 7.61
C HIS A 55 25.08 14.07 7.42
N ASP A 56 24.60 13.69 6.23
CA ASP A 56 23.20 13.82 5.83
C ASP A 56 22.45 12.51 6.06
N PHE A 57 21.28 12.60 6.68
CA PHE A 57 20.36 11.47 6.80
C PHE A 57 19.30 11.53 5.70
N ILE A 58 19.07 10.39 5.06
CA ILE A 58 18.02 10.24 4.05
C ILE A 58 16.74 9.75 4.73
N VAL A 59 15.65 10.52 4.61
CA VAL A 59 14.32 10.13 5.08
C VAL A 59 13.41 9.91 3.88
N GLN A 60 12.80 8.74 3.81
CA GLN A 60 11.92 8.33 2.72
C GLN A 60 10.49 8.17 3.22
N ASN A 61 9.53 8.77 2.51
CA ASN A 61 8.13 8.41 2.66
C ASN A 61 7.82 7.23 1.74
N ARG A 62 7.68 6.04 2.31
CA ARG A 62 7.28 4.81 1.58
C ARG A 62 5.78 4.51 1.69
N GLY A 63 5.02 5.42 2.30
CA GLY A 63 3.58 5.33 2.41
C GLY A 63 2.89 5.88 1.17
N THR A 64 1.57 5.76 1.15
CA THR A 64 0.72 6.26 0.05
C THR A 64 0.04 7.59 0.38
N ALA A 65 0.26 8.13 1.59
CA ALA A 65 -0.16 9.48 1.97
C ALA A 65 1.05 10.39 2.28
N PRO A 66 0.89 11.73 2.21
CA PRO A 66 1.97 12.67 2.52
C PRO A 66 2.52 12.50 3.94
N LEU A 67 3.85 12.42 4.06
CA LEU A 67 4.54 12.41 5.35
C LEU A 67 4.92 13.84 5.74
N LYS A 68 4.36 14.33 6.84
CA LYS A 68 4.72 15.63 7.44
C LYS A 68 5.68 15.41 8.59
N ILE A 69 6.86 16.03 8.52
CA ILE A 69 7.85 16.00 9.60
C ILE A 69 7.63 17.25 10.47
N GLU A 70 7.26 17.06 11.74
CA GLU A 70 6.90 18.17 12.63
C GLU A 70 8.04 18.61 13.55
N LYS A 71 8.95 17.69 13.90
CA LYS A 71 10.06 17.97 14.79
C LYS A 71 11.25 17.06 14.49
N VAL A 72 12.44 17.65 14.49
CA VAL A 72 13.73 16.95 14.41
C VAL A 72 14.47 17.18 15.73
N ARG A 73 15.11 16.15 16.27
CA ARG A 73 15.94 16.23 17.48
C ARG A 73 17.28 15.57 17.19
N THR A 74 18.34 16.20 17.62
CA THR A 74 19.68 15.61 17.66
C THR A 74 19.86 14.90 19.00
N GLY A 75 20.62 13.80 18.98
CA GLY A 75 21.02 13.07 20.19
C GLY A 75 22.24 13.67 20.85
#